data_AF-A0A7L5A477-F1
#
_entry.id   AF-A0A7L5A477-F1
#
_cell.length_a   1.000
_cell.length_b   1.000
_cell.length_c   1.000
_cell.angle_alpha   90.00
_cell.angle_beta   90.00
_cell.angle_gamma   90.00
#
_symmetry.space_group_name_H-M   'P 1'
#
loop_
_entity.id
_entity.type
_entity.pdbx_description
1 polymer ?
#
loop_
_entity_poly.entity_id
_entity_poly.type
_entity_poly.pdbx_seq_one_letter_code
_entity_poly.pdbx_strand_id
1 'polypeptide(L)'
;MANPLRFTPLPIDPRLELKKRLDEAPAKHAEALLVAYDLLQTAHEKGILDLLDGAISGKDAIAGKLAYYAKQPGGINAIRNLLEGAKILMALDPETLEQLSSAVTIAADQHKAEKTPPSLWQIAKRATSEDSRRGLSFMTLVLSSVGKALK
;
A
#
# COMPACT_ATOMS: atom_id res chain seq x y z
N MET A 1 51.96 46.86 37.03
CA MET A 1 50.96 45.78 36.85
C MET A 1 49.93 46.30 35.87
N ALA A 2 49.74 45.64 34.72
CA ALA A 2 48.83 46.12 33.67
C ALA A 2 47.37 45.78 34.01
N ASN A 3 46.48 46.75 33.82
CA ASN A 3 45.06 46.64 34.12
C ASN A 3 44.35 45.80 33.03
N PRO A 4 43.58 44.74 33.36
CA PRO A 4 42.93 43.92 32.35
C PRO A 4 41.77 44.68 31.69
N LEU A 5 41.79 44.75 30.35
CA LEU A 5 40.68 45.27 29.56
C LEU A 5 39.45 44.36 29.74
N ARG A 6 38.37 44.91 30.29
CA ARG A 6 37.07 44.23 30.33
C ARG A 6 36.49 44.21 28.92
N PHE A 7 36.60 43.05 28.26
CA PHE A 7 35.93 42.80 26.99
C PHE A 7 34.49 42.36 27.28
N THR A 8 33.53 43.25 27.07
CA THR A 8 32.10 42.91 27.12
C THR A 8 31.67 42.66 25.67
N PRO A 9 31.45 41.41 25.23
CA PRO A 9 30.97 41.17 23.87
C PRO A 9 29.58 41.81 23.72
N LEU A 10 29.41 42.65 22.69
CA LEU A 10 28.08 43.17 22.36
C LEU A 10 27.14 41.99 22.07
N PRO A 11 25.89 42.02 22.57
CA PRO A 11 24.92 40.97 22.31
C PRO A 11 24.65 40.92 20.81
N ILE A 12 25.15 39.88 20.14
CA ILE A 12 24.86 39.62 18.73
C ILE A 12 23.41 39.13 18.70
N ASP A 13 22.54 39.92 18.09
CA ASP A 13 21.14 39.54 17.90
C ASP A 13 21.08 38.35 16.92
N PRO A 14 20.67 37.14 17.38
CA PRO A 14 20.71 35.93 16.57
C PRO A 14 19.89 36.04 15.28
N ARG A 15 18.86 36.89 15.27
CA ARG A 15 18.01 37.13 14.11
C ARG A 15 18.70 37.96 13.03
N LEU A 16 19.57 38.90 13.42
CA LEU A 16 20.38 39.69 12.49
C LEU A 16 21.47 38.82 11.85
N GLU A 17 22.06 37.91 12.60
CA GLU A 17 23.04 36.95 12.07
C GLU A 17 22.39 35.94 11.11
N LEU A 18 21.20 35.44 11.43
CA LEU A 18 20.40 34.58 10.55
C LEU A 18 20.01 35.29 9.24
N LYS A 19 19.57 36.55 9.31
CA LYS A 19 19.28 37.35 8.11
C LYS A 19 20.52 37.55 7.25
N LYS A 20 21.66 37.90 7.85
CA LYS A 20 22.92 38.06 7.11
C LYS A 20 23.37 36.76 6.45
N ARG A 21 23.23 35.62 7.12
CA ARG A 21 23.50 34.29 6.54
C ARG A 21 22.52 33.92 5.42
N LEU A 22 21.26 34.31 5.54
CA LEU A 22 20.25 34.12 4.50
C LEU A 22 20.53 34.99 3.26
N ASP A 23 20.96 36.23 3.46
CA ASP A 23 21.35 37.16 2.39
C ASP A 23 22.65 36.72 1.67
N GLU A 24 23.58 36.06 2.39
CA GLU A 24 24.84 35.52 1.82
C GLU A 24 24.71 34.09 1.25
N ALA A 25 23.73 33.30 1.69
CA ALA A 25 23.50 31.92 1.26
C ALA A 25 23.31 31.73 -0.26
N PRO A 26 22.58 32.58 -1.00
CA PRO A 26 22.37 32.37 -2.43
C PRO A 26 23.66 32.50 -3.26
N ALA A 27 24.67 33.23 -2.79
CA ALA A 27 25.96 33.36 -3.49
C ALA A 27 26.92 32.18 -3.23
N LYS A 28 26.88 31.58 -2.03
CA LYS A 28 27.76 30.45 -1.64
C LYS A 28 27.18 29.07 -1.98
N HIS A 29 25.87 28.96 -2.10
CA HIS A 29 25.17 27.70 -2.38
C HIS A 29 24.30 27.79 -3.65
N ALA A 30 24.62 28.72 -4.56
CA ALA A 30 23.89 28.93 -5.80
C ALA A 30 23.65 27.62 -6.57
N GLU A 31 24.68 26.79 -6.71
CA GLU A 31 24.60 25.52 -7.41
C GLU A 31 23.69 24.49 -6.69
N ALA A 32 23.81 24.36 -5.37
CA ALA A 32 22.95 23.47 -4.59
C ALA A 32 21.49 23.93 -4.57
N LEU A 33 21.26 25.25 -4.58
CA LEU A 33 19.92 25.82 -4.69
C LEU A 33 19.33 25.58 -6.08
N LEU A 34 20.11 25.76 -7.14
CA LEU A 34 19.69 25.44 -8.51
C LEU A 34 19.36 23.95 -8.65
N VAL A 35 20.17 23.05 -8.11
CA VAL A 35 19.89 21.61 -8.09
C VAL A 35 18.61 21.30 -7.28
N ALA A 36 18.38 21.99 -6.16
CA ALA A 36 17.15 21.83 -5.39
C ALA A 36 15.93 22.34 -6.18
N TYR A 37 16.06 23.44 -6.91
CA TYR A 37 15.02 23.96 -7.79
C TYR A 37 14.75 23.03 -8.97
N ASP A 38 15.78 22.48 -9.61
CA ASP A 38 15.64 21.48 -10.68
C ASP A 38 14.98 20.19 -10.17
N LEU A 39 15.30 19.76 -8.96
CA LEU A 39 14.67 18.60 -8.33
C LEU A 39 13.19 18.87 -8.04
N LEU A 40 12.87 20.06 -7.52
CA LEU A 40 11.49 20.51 -7.28
C LEU A 40 10.71 20.62 -8.60
N GLN A 41 11.33 21.17 -9.64
CA GLN A 41 10.74 21.28 -10.97
C GLN A 41 10.51 19.88 -11.58
N THR A 42 11.49 18.99 -11.50
CA THR A 42 11.34 17.60 -11.96
C THR A 42 10.24 16.86 -11.21
N ALA A 43 10.14 17.09 -9.89
CA ALA A 43 9.07 16.52 -9.08
C ALA A 43 7.69 17.09 -9.44
N HIS A 44 7.62 18.37 -9.82
CA HIS A 44 6.41 19.00 -10.31
C HIS A 44 6.00 18.45 -11.68
N GLU A 45 6.91 18.40 -12.64
CA GLU A 45 6.67 17.89 -14.00
C GLU A 45 6.23 16.42 -14.01
N LYS A 46 6.75 15.62 -13.07
CA LYS A 46 6.35 14.21 -12.89
C LYS A 46 5.07 14.04 -12.07
N GLY A 47 4.39 15.13 -11.70
CA GLY A 47 3.15 15.10 -10.93
C GLY A 47 3.30 14.57 -9.51
N ILE A 48 4.53 14.50 -8.97
CA ILE A 48 4.78 14.04 -7.59
C ILE A 48 4.28 15.09 -6.61
N LEU A 49 4.49 16.38 -6.93
CA LEU A 49 3.95 17.47 -6.13
C LEU A 49 2.42 17.50 -6.19
N ASP A 50 1.82 17.20 -7.34
CA ASP A 50 0.35 17.13 -7.50
C ASP A 50 -0.24 15.90 -6.82
N LEU A 51 0.50 14.77 -6.76
CA LEU A 51 0.12 13.60 -5.98
C LEU A 51 0.16 13.90 -4.48
N LEU A 52 1.22 14.59 -4.03
CA LEU A 52 1.33 15.04 -2.64
C LEU A 52 0.27 16.08 -2.30
N ASP A 53 0.00 17.02 -3.20
CA ASP A 53 -1.05 18.02 -3.03
C ASP A 53 -2.43 17.36 -3.08
N GLY A 54 -2.71 16.43 -3.99
CA GLY A 54 -3.96 15.65 -3.99
C GLY A 54 -4.12 14.79 -2.73
N ALA A 55 -3.02 14.26 -2.19
CA ALA A 55 -3.00 13.55 -0.92
C ALA A 55 -3.13 14.48 0.30
N ILE A 56 -2.85 15.79 0.16
CA ILE A 56 -2.96 16.83 1.19
C ILE A 56 -4.32 17.54 1.13
N SER A 57 -4.75 17.96 -0.05
CA SER A 57 -6.06 18.54 -0.37
C SER A 57 -7.20 17.54 -0.20
N GLY A 58 -6.95 16.23 -0.35
CA GLY A 58 -7.90 15.16 -0.01
C GLY A 58 -8.04 14.87 1.49
N LYS A 59 -7.32 15.58 2.38
CA LYS A 59 -7.20 15.21 3.81
C LYS A 59 -8.38 15.57 4.70
N ASP A 60 -9.15 16.59 4.37
CA ASP A 60 -9.89 17.30 5.43
C ASP A 60 -11.07 16.53 6.06
N ALA A 61 -11.45 15.36 5.52
CA ALA A 61 -12.39 14.47 6.20
C ALA A 61 -11.99 12.99 6.24
N ILE A 62 -11.22 12.50 5.26
CA ILE A 62 -11.03 11.05 5.05
C ILE A 62 -9.64 10.59 5.52
N ALA A 63 -8.57 11.30 5.17
CA ALA A 63 -7.22 10.86 5.52
C ALA A 63 -6.95 10.92 7.04
N GLY A 64 -7.45 11.95 7.73
CA GLY A 64 -7.33 12.05 9.18
C GLY A 64 -8.05 10.91 9.92
N LYS A 65 -9.26 10.57 9.47
CA LYS A 65 -10.04 9.46 10.03
C LYS A 65 -9.41 8.11 9.71
N LEU A 66 -8.98 7.88 8.47
CA LEU A 66 -8.28 6.65 8.08
C LEU A 66 -6.96 6.47 8.84
N ALA A 67 -6.15 7.53 8.99
CA ALA A 67 -4.92 7.48 9.76
C ALA A 67 -5.19 7.24 11.26
N TYR A 68 -6.26 7.82 11.80
CA TYR A 68 -6.70 7.55 13.17
C TYR A 68 -7.12 6.09 13.35
N TYR A 69 -7.98 5.55 12.47
CA TYR A 69 -8.42 4.14 12.52
C TYR A 69 -7.27 3.16 12.26
N ALA A 70 -6.35 3.46 11.34
CA ALA A 70 -5.18 2.63 11.06
C ALA A 70 -4.24 2.49 12.28
N LYS A 71 -4.19 3.51 13.14
CA LYS A 71 -3.39 3.50 14.38
C LYS A 71 -4.09 2.80 15.54
N GLN A 72 -5.40 2.56 15.46
CA GLN A 72 -6.10 1.79 16.49
C GLN A 72 -5.72 0.31 16.40
N PRO A 73 -5.83 -0.45 17.52
CA PRO A 73 -5.57 -1.89 17.51
C PRO A 73 -6.35 -2.65 16.41
N GLY A 74 -7.60 -2.25 16.15
CA GLY A 74 -8.41 -2.81 15.07
C GLY A 74 -7.85 -2.55 13.68
N GLY A 75 -7.36 -1.33 13.40
CA GLY A 75 -6.75 -1.00 12.11
C GLY A 75 -5.40 -1.66 11.90
N ILE A 76 -4.56 -1.74 12.94
CA ILE A 76 -3.29 -2.47 12.89
C ILE A 76 -3.54 -3.95 12.58
N ASN A 77 -4.53 -4.57 13.25
CA ASN A 77 -4.89 -5.96 12.98
C ASN A 77 -5.48 -6.15 11.59
N ALA A 78 -6.30 -5.22 11.10
CA ALA A 78 -6.83 -5.28 9.75
C ALA A 78 -5.72 -5.20 8.69
N ILE A 79 -4.75 -4.30 8.86
CA ILE A 79 -3.58 -4.19 7.98
C ILE A 79 -2.75 -5.46 8.02
N ARG A 80 -2.51 -6.03 9.21
CA ARG A 80 -1.79 -7.30 9.36
C ARG A 80 -2.52 -8.44 8.65
N ASN A 81 -3.83 -8.58 8.85
CA ASN A 81 -4.63 -9.60 8.18
C ASN A 81 -4.63 -9.43 6.66
N LEU A 82 -4.66 -8.18 6.17
CA LEU A 82 -4.53 -7.90 4.74
C LEU A 82 -3.17 -8.33 4.20
N LEU A 83 -2.09 -8.03 4.92
CA LEU A 83 -0.74 -8.46 4.54
C LEU A 83 -0.59 -9.98 4.56
N GLU A 84 -1.13 -10.68 5.57
CA GLU A 84 -1.15 -12.15 5.58
C GLU A 84 -2.00 -12.71 4.44
N GLY A 85 -3.15 -12.11 4.14
CA GLY A 85 -3.96 -12.46 2.98
C GLY A 85 -3.21 -12.27 1.65
N ALA A 86 -2.48 -11.17 1.53
CA ALA A 86 -1.64 -10.90 0.36
C ALA A 86 -0.52 -11.94 0.22
N LYS A 87 0.09 -12.40 1.33
CA LYS A 87 1.08 -13.49 1.29
C LYS A 87 0.47 -14.79 0.79
N ILE A 88 -0.77 -15.13 1.18
CA ILE A 88 -1.47 -16.30 0.65
C ILE A 88 -1.62 -16.20 -0.88
N LEU A 89 -2.01 -15.01 -1.38
CA LEU A 89 -2.12 -14.78 -2.82
C LEU A 89 -0.77 -14.86 -3.54
N MET A 90 0.31 -14.38 -2.92
CA MET A 90 1.67 -14.45 -3.46
C MET A 90 2.27 -15.86 -3.38
N ALA A 91 1.81 -16.70 -2.45
CA ALA A 91 2.27 -18.08 -2.29
C ALA A 91 1.61 -19.04 -3.28
N LEU A 92 0.55 -18.63 -3.98
CA LEU A 92 -0.05 -19.38 -5.06
C LEU A 92 0.83 -19.24 -6.31
N ASP A 93 1.22 -20.37 -6.90
CA ASP A 93 1.97 -20.36 -8.15
C ASP A 93 1.10 -19.75 -9.28
N PRO A 94 1.67 -18.93 -10.19
CA PRO A 94 0.91 -18.29 -11.26
C PRO A 94 0.09 -19.26 -12.11
N GLU A 95 0.62 -20.47 -12.34
CA GLU A 95 -0.07 -21.53 -13.07
C GLU A 95 -1.35 -22.00 -12.34
N THR A 96 -1.31 -22.13 -11.02
CA THR A 96 -2.50 -22.52 -10.23
C THR A 96 -3.56 -21.42 -10.25
N LEU A 97 -3.14 -20.16 -10.24
CA LEU A 97 -4.03 -19.00 -10.32
C LEU A 97 -4.69 -18.89 -11.70
N GLU A 98 -3.93 -19.13 -12.77
CA GLU A 98 -4.45 -19.18 -14.14
C GLU A 98 -5.47 -20.31 -14.31
N GLN A 99 -5.16 -21.52 -13.85
CA GLN A 99 -6.08 -22.65 -13.91
C GLN A 99 -7.37 -22.38 -13.12
N LEU A 100 -7.26 -21.81 -11.92
CA LEU A 100 -8.42 -21.48 -11.09
C LEU A 100 -9.29 -20.39 -11.73
N SER A 101 -8.68 -19.30 -12.21
CA SER A 101 -9.41 -18.20 -12.85
C SER A 101 -10.07 -18.63 -14.17
N SER A 102 -9.40 -19.47 -14.95
CA SER A 102 -9.97 -20.10 -16.15
C SER A 102 -11.16 -20.99 -15.79
N ALA A 103 -11.02 -21.87 -14.80
CA ALA A 103 -12.11 -22.73 -14.35
C ALA A 103 -13.34 -21.94 -13.86
N VAL A 104 -13.13 -20.84 -13.14
CA VAL A 104 -14.21 -19.95 -12.69
C VAL A 104 -14.90 -19.29 -13.88
N THR A 105 -14.13 -18.78 -14.85
CA THR A 105 -14.69 -18.17 -16.07
C THR A 105 -15.51 -19.16 -16.87
N ILE A 106 -14.98 -20.37 -17.09
CA ILE A 106 -15.68 -21.46 -17.79
C ILE A 106 -16.97 -21.83 -17.07
N ALA A 107 -16.95 -21.98 -15.74
CA ALA A 107 -18.13 -22.29 -14.96
C ALA A 107 -19.19 -21.16 -15.03
N ALA A 108 -18.75 -19.90 -14.97
CA ALA A 108 -19.64 -18.75 -15.09
C ALA A 108 -20.28 -18.66 -16.48
N ASP A 109 -19.52 -18.90 -17.54
CA ASP A 109 -20.02 -18.88 -18.91
C ASP A 109 -20.96 -20.05 -19.20
N GLN A 110 -20.64 -21.24 -18.71
CA GLN A 110 -21.55 -22.40 -18.78
C GLN A 110 -22.86 -22.12 -18.04
N HIS A 111 -22.80 -21.50 -16.86
CA HIS A 111 -24.00 -21.13 -16.12
C HIS A 111 -24.84 -20.07 -16.85
N LYS A 112 -24.20 -19.06 -17.46
CA LYS A 112 -24.90 -18.05 -18.29
C LYS A 112 -25.52 -18.65 -19.55
N ALA A 113 -24.88 -19.64 -20.16
CA ALA A 113 -25.37 -20.32 -21.35
C ALA A 113 -26.53 -21.29 -21.05
N GLU A 114 -26.69 -21.70 -19.79
CA GLU A 114 -27.75 -22.60 -19.32
C GLU A 114 -29.10 -21.85 -19.26
N LYS A 115 -29.82 -21.82 -20.39
CA LYS A 115 -31.10 -21.09 -20.54
C LYS A 115 -32.26 -21.66 -19.71
N THR A 116 -32.15 -22.91 -19.27
CA THR A 116 -33.17 -23.59 -18.47
C THR A 116 -32.52 -24.15 -17.21
N PRO A 117 -33.16 -24.01 -16.03
CA PRO A 117 -32.60 -24.51 -14.80
C PRO A 117 -32.37 -26.03 -14.89
N PRO A 118 -31.21 -26.54 -14.43
CA PRO A 118 -30.91 -27.96 -14.49
C PRO A 118 -31.88 -28.75 -13.59
N SER A 119 -32.25 -29.95 -14.03
CA SER A 119 -33.10 -30.84 -13.23
C SER A 119 -32.34 -31.40 -12.02
N LEU A 120 -33.06 -31.81 -10.98
CA LEU A 120 -32.45 -32.43 -9.78
C LEU A 120 -31.58 -33.65 -10.14
N TRP A 121 -31.96 -34.42 -11.15
CA TRP A 121 -31.16 -35.53 -11.65
C TRP A 121 -29.86 -35.08 -12.34
N GLN A 122 -29.91 -34.01 -13.13
CA GLN A 122 -28.73 -33.43 -13.77
C GLN A 122 -27.75 -32.86 -12.73
N ILE A 123 -28.25 -32.22 -11.67
CA ILE A 123 -27.44 -31.74 -10.55
C ILE A 123 -26.77 -32.92 -9.84
N ALA A 124 -27.53 -33.97 -9.50
CA ALA A 124 -27.00 -35.16 -8.85
C ALA A 124 -25.93 -35.86 -9.72
N LYS A 125 -26.17 -35.97 -11.02
CA LYS A 125 -25.19 -36.51 -11.99
C LYS A 125 -23.94 -35.64 -12.08
N ARG A 126 -24.08 -34.31 -12.12
CA ARG A 126 -22.97 -33.36 -12.16
C ARG A 126 -22.13 -33.48 -10.88
N ALA A 127 -22.76 -33.46 -9.70
CA ALA A 127 -22.09 -33.59 -8.41
C ALA A 127 -21.31 -34.90 -8.24
N THR A 128 -21.76 -35.98 -8.89
CA THR A 128 -21.12 -37.31 -8.81
C THR A 128 -20.22 -37.63 -10.00
N SER A 129 -20.00 -36.67 -10.91
CA SER A 129 -19.08 -36.80 -12.04
C SER A 129 -17.63 -36.99 -11.60
N GLU A 130 -16.80 -37.52 -12.50
CA GLU A 130 -15.38 -37.74 -12.24
C GLU A 130 -14.66 -36.43 -11.86
N ASP A 131 -14.91 -35.35 -12.60
CA ASP A 131 -14.30 -34.04 -12.33
C ASP A 131 -14.77 -33.45 -11.00
N SER A 132 -16.05 -33.60 -10.64
CA SER A 132 -16.55 -33.16 -9.33
C SER A 132 -15.94 -33.95 -8.19
N ARG A 133 -15.70 -35.25 -8.36
CA ARG A 133 -14.99 -36.06 -7.36
C ARG A 133 -13.54 -35.61 -7.20
N ARG A 134 -12.85 -35.27 -8.30
CA ARG A 134 -11.48 -34.72 -8.26
C ARG A 134 -11.45 -33.39 -7.50
N GLY A 135 -12.38 -32.48 -7.79
CA GLY A 135 -12.52 -31.21 -7.06
C GLY A 135 -12.80 -31.41 -5.57
N LEU A 136 -13.74 -32.31 -5.23
CA LEU A 136 -14.04 -32.65 -3.84
C LEU A 136 -12.84 -33.28 -3.12
N SER A 137 -12.07 -34.14 -3.79
CA SER A 137 -10.82 -34.69 -3.25
C SER A 137 -9.81 -33.59 -2.94
N PHE A 138 -9.63 -32.61 -3.82
CA PHE A 138 -8.76 -31.48 -3.55
C PHE A 138 -9.25 -30.66 -2.34
N MET A 139 -10.54 -30.30 -2.31
CA MET A 139 -11.12 -29.52 -1.20
C MET A 139 -10.98 -30.21 0.16
N THR A 140 -11.15 -31.54 0.19
CA THR A 140 -10.97 -32.33 1.42
C THR A 140 -9.52 -32.37 1.88
N LEU A 141 -8.54 -32.40 0.96
CA LEU A 141 -7.12 -32.27 1.29
C LEU A 141 -6.77 -30.90 1.86
N VAL A 142 -7.32 -29.82 1.27
CA VAL A 142 -7.17 -28.46 1.80
C VAL A 142 -7.74 -28.38 3.22
N LEU A 143 -8.96 -28.88 3.42
CA LEU A 143 -9.61 -28.87 4.73
C LEU A 143 -8.82 -29.68 5.77
N SER A 144 -8.28 -30.84 5.39
CA SER A 144 -7.43 -31.65 6.27
C SER A 144 -6.14 -30.91 6.65
N SER A 145 -5.53 -30.20 5.70
CA SER A 145 -4.30 -29.43 5.94
C SER A 145 -4.55 -28.25 6.88
N VAL A 146 -5.66 -27.53 6.70
CA VAL A 146 -6.10 -26.49 7.65
C VAL A 146 -6.33 -27.08 9.04
N GLY A 147 -7.03 -28.21 9.14
CA GLY A 147 -7.26 -28.89 10.42
C GLY A 147 -5.96 -29.29 11.14
N LYS A 148 -4.93 -29.70 10.39
CA LYS A 148 -3.59 -29.98 10.96
C LYS A 148 -2.88 -28.73 11.46
N ALA A 149 -3.04 -27.59 10.79
CA ALA A 149 -2.42 -26.33 11.17
C ALA A 149 -3.06 -25.68 12.41
N LEU A 150 -4.30 -26.07 12.75
CA LEU A 150 -5.03 -25.58 13.92
C LEU A 150 -4.80 -26.42 15.20
N LYS A 151 -3.99 -27.49 15.11
CA LYS A 151 -3.60 -28.34 16.25
C LYS A 151 -2.31 -27.84 16.88
#